data_AF-A0A258BMT7-F1
#
_entry.id   AF-A0A258BMT7-F1
#
_cell.length_a   1.000
_cell.length_b   1.000
_cell.length_c   1.000
_cell.angle_alpha   90.00
_cell.angle_beta   90.00
_cell.angle_gamma   90.00
#
_symmetry.space_group_name_H-M   'P 1'
#
loop_
_entity.id
_entity.type
_entity.pdbx_description
1 polymer ?
#
loop_
_entity_poly.entity_id
_entity_poly.type
_entity_poly.pdbx_seq_one_letter_code
_entity_poly.pdbx_strand_id
1 'polypeptide(L)' 'IDINGWRPQNATKRYYGDVTVRQALARSLNIPSIKVMQQFGLDKSVEAAKKLGITSLDENTS' A
#
# COMPACT_ATOMS: atom_id res chain seq x y z
N ILE A 1 -7.07 -5.26 -9.50
CA ILE A 1 -7.18 -6.19 -8.35
C ILE A 1 -8.55 -5.96 -7.73
N ASP A 2 -9.18 -7.01 -7.22
CA ASP A 2 -10.43 -6.95 -6.47
C ASP A 2 -10.13 -7.50 -5.07
N ILE A 3 -10.43 -6.72 -4.04
CA ILE A 3 -10.16 -7.03 -2.64
C ILE A 3 -11.52 -6.99 -1.94
N ASN A 4 -12.19 -8.13 -1.82
CA ASN A 4 -13.51 -8.25 -1.18
C ASN A 4 -14.55 -7.25 -1.72
N GLY A 5 -14.60 -7.05 -3.05
CA GLY A 5 -15.50 -6.09 -3.71
C GLY A 5 -14.93 -4.69 -3.85
N TRP A 6 -13.81 -4.37 -3.19
CA TRP A 6 -13.09 -3.11 -3.36
C TRP A 6 -12.13 -3.18 -4.55
N ARG A 7 -12.26 -2.22 -5.46
CA ARG A 7 -11.44 -2.11 -6.68
C ARG A 7 -10.64 -0.82 -6.67
N PRO A 8 -9.45 -0.80 -6.04
CA PRO A 8 -8.62 0.39 -5.96
C PRO A 8 -8.15 0.83 -7.35
N GLN A 9 -7.88 2.13 -7.49
CA GLN A 9 -7.30 2.72 -8.68
C GLN A 9 -6.15 3.66 -8.29
N ASN A 10 -5.17 3.80 -9.18
CA ASN A 10 -4.20 4.90 -9.08
C ASN A 10 -4.95 6.23 -9.23
N ALA A 11 -4.48 7.31 -8.60
CA ALA A 11 -5.13 8.63 -8.69
C ALA A 11 -5.36 9.10 -10.14
N THR A 12 -4.41 8.78 -11.03
CA THR A 12 -4.47 9.07 -12.47
C THR A 12 -5.46 8.22 -13.27
N LYS A 13 -6.05 7.17 -12.69
CA LYS A 13 -6.89 6.16 -13.35
C LYS A 13 -6.24 5.46 -14.56
N ARG A 14 -4.91 5.56 -14.69
CA ARG A 14 -4.12 4.92 -15.76
C ARG A 14 -3.46 3.63 -15.25
N TYR A 15 -3.32 2.68 -16.18
CA TYR A 15 -2.48 1.50 -16.00
C TYR A 15 -1.06 1.81 -16.49
N TYR A 16 -0.06 1.44 -15.70
CA TYR A 16 1.35 1.76 -15.97
C TYR A 16 2.21 0.55 -16.35
N GLY A 17 1.59 -0.62 -16.57
CA GLY A 17 2.33 -1.85 -16.81
C GLY A 17 3.15 -2.28 -15.58
N ASP A 18 4.23 -3.00 -15.84
CA ASP A 18 5.22 -3.35 -14.83
C ASP A 18 6.07 -2.12 -14.49
N VAL A 19 6.23 -1.88 -13.20
CA VAL A 19 7.01 -0.77 -12.66
C VAL A 19 7.86 -1.27 -11.51
N THR A 20 9.04 -0.67 -11.34
CA THR A 20 9.87 -0.92 -10.16
C THR A 20 9.23 -0.33 -8.91
N VAL A 21 9.58 -0.86 -7.73
CA VAL A 21 9.16 -0.28 -6.44
C VAL A 21 9.56 1.20 -6.33
N ARG A 22 10.75 1.56 -6.82
CA ARG A 22 11.24 2.94 -6.85
C ARG A 22 10.33 3.86 -7.68
N GLN A 23 9.92 3.42 -8.87
CA GLN A 23 9.01 4.19 -9.74
C GLN A 23 7.61 4.31 -9.13
N ALA A 24 7.11 3.24 -8.51
CA ALA A 24 5.82 3.27 -7.83
C ALA A 24 5.81 4.29 -6.68
N LEU A 25 6.87 4.31 -5.87
CA LEU A 25 7.02 5.28 -4.77
C LEU A 25 7.12 6.71 -5.29
N ALA A 26 7.99 6.97 -6.29
CA ALA A 26 8.18 8.30 -6.86
C ALA A 26 6.90 8.90 -7.47
N ARG A 27 5.96 8.05 -7.90
CA ARG A 27 4.72 8.44 -8.56
C ARG A 27 3.48 8.29 -7.69
N SER A 28 3.64 7.89 -6.43
CA SER A 28 2.56 7.65 -5.48
C SER A 28 1.47 6.72 -6.05
N LEU A 29 1.87 5.58 -6.60
CA LEU A 29 0.93 4.64 -7.21
C LEU A 29 0.30 3.73 -6.16
N ASN A 30 -1.03 3.80 -6.03
CA ASN A 30 -1.80 2.99 -5.09
C ASN A 30 -1.67 1.48 -5.37
N ILE A 31 -1.83 1.05 -6.63
CA ILE A 31 -1.91 -0.39 -6.96
C ILE A 31 -0.61 -1.14 -6.62
N PRO A 32 0.59 -0.67 -7.02
CA PRO A 32 1.83 -1.33 -6.62
C PRO A 32 2.07 -1.28 -5.10
N SER A 33 1.72 -0.20 -4.41
CA SER A 33 1.84 -0.13 -2.94
C SER A 33 1.00 -1.19 -2.22
N ILE A 34 -0.23 -1.42 -2.69
CA ILE A 34 -1.09 -2.49 -2.17
C ILE A 34 -0.49 -3.86 -2.45
N LYS A 35 0.08 -4.09 -3.64
CA LYS A 35 0.76 -5.35 -3.97
C LYS A 35 1.98 -5.61 -3.09
N VAL A 36 2.78 -4.58 -2.81
CA VAL A 36 3.92 -4.68 -1.89
C VAL A 36 3.44 -5.06 -0.49
N MET A 37 2.39 -4.41 0.01
CA MET A 37 1.77 -4.74 1.31
C MET A 37 1.28 -6.20 1.35
N GLN A 38 0.60 -6.67 0.30
CA GLN A 38 0.12 -8.06 0.20
C GLN A 38 1.27 -9.08 0.16
N GLN A 39 2.35 -8.77 -0.57
CA GLN A 39 3.53 -9.63 -0.66
C GLN A 39 4.33 -9.66 0.65
N PHE A 40 4.41 -8.52 1.34
CA PHE A 40 5.15 -8.38 2.58
C PHE A 40 4.38 -8.91 3.80
N GLY A 41 3.04 -8.86 3.74
CA GLY A 41 2.13 -9.21 4.82
C GLY A 41 1.64 -7.99 5.59
N LEU A 42 0.39 -8.04 6.07
CA LEU A 42 -0.27 -6.93 6.76
C LEU A 42 0.46 -6.54 8.05
N ASP A 43 0.74 -7.50 8.93
CA ASP A 43 1.38 -7.27 10.22
C ASP A 43 2.74 -6.58 10.08
N LYS A 44 3.57 -7.08 9.14
CA LYS A 44 4.88 -6.48 8.84
C LYS A 44 4.74 -5.09 8.23
N SER A 45 3.69 -4.84 7.45
CA SER A 45 3.41 -3.53 6.88
C SER A 45 2.98 -2.53 7.97
N VAL A 46 2.20 -2.97 8.96
CA VAL A 46 1.85 -2.18 10.14
C VAL A 46 3.10 -1.90 10.98
N GLU A 47 3.95 -2.89 11.23
CA GLU A 47 5.21 -2.69 11.95
C GLU A 47 6.13 -1.69 11.23
N ALA A 48 6.24 -1.79 9.90
CA ALA A 48 7.01 -0.84 9.10
C ALA A 48 6.45 0.59 9.19
N ALA A 49 5.13 0.75 9.14
CA ALA A 49 4.47 2.04 9.35
C ALA A 49 4.76 2.62 10.74
N LYS A 50 4.74 1.80 11.80
CA LYS A 50 5.11 2.21 13.16
C LYS A 50 6.57 2.67 13.24
N LYS A 51 7.49 1.97 12.58
CA LYS A 51 8.92 2.38 12.48
C LYS A 51 9.11 3.71 11.74
N LEU A 52 8.16 4.10 10.89
CA LEU A 52 8.12 5.41 10.22
C LEU A 52 7.48 6.51 11.08
N GLY A 53 7.08 6.21 12.33
CA GLY A 53 6.48 7.16 13.25
C GLY A 53 4.96 7.26 13.18
N ILE A 54 4.28 6.36 12.46
CA ILE A 54 2.81 6.31 12.45
C ILE A 54 2.32 5.64 13.74
N THR A 55 1.82 6.43 14.69
CA THR A 55 1.35 5.97 16.01
C THR A 55 -0.15 5.68 16.06
N SER A 56 -0.93 6.15 15.10
CA SER A 56 -2.39 5.98 15.07
C SER A 56 -2.87 4.58 14.66
N LEU A 57 -1.95 3.62 14.50
CA LEU A 57 -2.22 2.25 14.04
C LEU A 57 -2.14 1.21 15.17
N ASP A 58 -2.11 1.65 16.42
CA ASP A 58 -2.17 0.74 17.57
C ASP A 58 -3.59 0.23 17.79
N GLU A 59 -3.69 -1.08 18.04
CA GLU A 59 -4.95 -1.84 18.20
C GLU A 59 -5.79 -1.41 19.42
N ASN A 60 -5.32 -0.43 20.20
CA ASN A 60 -5.96 0.08 21.42
C ASN A 60 -6.61 1.45 21.23
N THR A 61 -6.97 1.85 20.01
CA THR A 61 -7.90 2.98 19.81
C THR A 61 -9.32 2.44 19.68
N SER A 62 -9.89 2.02 20.81
CA SER A 62 -11.32 1.80 21.03
C SER A 62 -11.68 2.29 22.43
#